data_AF-A0A920P5J4-F1
#
_entry.id   AF-A0A920P5J4-F1
#
_cell.length_a   1.000
_cell.length_b   1.000
_cell.length_c   1.000
_cell.angle_alpha   90.00
_cell.angle_beta   90.00
_cell.angle_gamma   90.00
#
_symmetry.space_group_name_H-M   'P 1'
#
loop_
_entity.id
_entity.type
_entity.pdbx_description
1 polymer ?
#
loop_
_entity_poly.entity_id
_entity_poly.type
_entity_poly.pdbx_seq_one_letter_code
_entity_poly.pdbx_strand_id
1 'polypeptide(L)'
;MTEWISNLPLTREISVGSIRIHAIESGIQWLDGGAMFGVVPKPLWQRRIPSDDQNRIPLALRCLVIESPDELVLVDTGIGNKESEEFHKLYGVENPWESNSFRGW
;
A
#
# COMPACT_ATOMS: atom_id res chain seq x y z
N MET A 1 1.88 11.52 -22.69
CA MET A 1 2.51 11.18 -21.40
C MET A 1 1.63 10.30 -20.50
N THR A 2 0.43 9.88 -20.94
CA THR A 2 -0.64 9.28 -20.10
C THR A 2 -0.84 7.77 -20.27
N GLU A 3 -0.22 7.13 -21.27
CA GLU A 3 -0.50 5.71 -21.62
C GLU A 3 0.14 4.69 -20.66
N TRP A 4 1.20 5.07 -19.93
CA TRP A 4 1.86 4.17 -18.98
C TRP A 4 1.15 4.14 -17.62
N ILE A 5 0.55 5.26 -17.17
CA ILE A 5 -0.20 5.34 -15.92
C ILE A 5 -1.44 4.43 -15.97
N SER A 6 -2.12 4.39 -17.11
CA SER A 6 -3.28 3.50 -17.32
C SER A 6 -2.95 2.00 -17.22
N ASN A 7 -1.67 1.63 -17.35
CA ASN A 7 -1.21 0.25 -17.23
C ASN A 7 -0.72 -0.11 -15.82
N LEU A 8 -0.76 0.84 -14.87
CA LEU A 8 -0.51 0.57 -13.46
C LEU A 8 -1.75 -0.09 -12.82
N PRO A 9 -1.61 -0.81 -11.69
CA PRO A 9 -2.74 -1.31 -10.91
C PRO A 9 -3.43 -0.14 -10.19
N LEU A 10 -4.04 0.74 -10.98
CA LEU A 10 -4.80 1.87 -10.52
C LEU A 10 -6.01 1.37 -9.76
N THR A 11 -6.10 1.76 -8.50
CA THR A 11 -7.28 1.49 -7.66
C THR A 11 -8.29 2.60 -7.76
N ARG A 12 -7.82 3.82 -8.02
CA ARG A 12 -8.66 5.02 -8.11
C ARG A 12 -7.94 6.17 -8.78
N GLU A 13 -8.71 6.99 -9.49
CA GLU A 13 -8.28 8.32 -9.93
C GLU A 13 -9.20 9.39 -9.31
N ILE A 14 -8.62 10.53 -8.93
CA ILE A 14 -9.34 11.69 -8.43
C ILE A 14 -8.76 12.94 -9.07
N SER A 15 -9.62 13.85 -9.53
CA SER A 15 -9.20 15.19 -9.95
C SER A 15 -9.48 16.21 -8.84
N VAL A 16 -8.49 17.04 -8.53
CA VAL A 16 -8.61 18.15 -7.57
C VAL A 16 -8.07 19.41 -8.25
N GLY A 17 -8.98 20.29 -8.70
CA GLY A 17 -8.60 21.43 -9.52
C GLY A 17 -7.91 20.98 -10.82
N SER A 18 -6.72 21.49 -11.09
CA SER A 18 -5.90 21.13 -12.26
C SER A 18 -5.02 19.89 -12.06
N ILE A 19 -5.10 19.24 -10.90
CA ILE A 19 -4.24 18.11 -10.54
C ILE A 19 -5.03 16.79 -10.67
N ARG A 20 -4.39 15.76 -11.25
CA ARG A 20 -4.87 14.38 -11.22
C ARG A 20 -4.06 13.57 -10.22
N ILE A 21 -4.75 12.78 -9.41
CA ILE A 21 -4.16 11.93 -8.38
C ILE A 21 -4.56 10.48 -8.68
N HIS A 22 -3.55 9.65 -8.87
CA HIS A 22 -3.69 8.22 -9.17
C HIS A 22 -3.25 7.42 -7.95
N ALA A 23 -4.17 6.65 -7.37
CA ALA A 23 -3.86 5.71 -6.30
C ALA A 23 -3.44 4.36 -6.89
N ILE A 24 -2.22 3.94 -6.58
CA ILE A 24 -1.62 2.70 -7.10
C ILE A 24 -1.57 1.67 -5.98
N GLU A 25 -2.08 0.46 -6.24
CA GLU A 25 -1.94 -0.66 -5.31
C GLU A 25 -0.49 -1.15 -5.30
N SER A 26 0.13 -1.16 -4.11
CA SER A 26 1.51 -1.61 -3.91
C SER A 26 1.62 -2.82 -2.97
N GLY A 27 0.48 -3.39 -2.55
CA GLY A 27 0.41 -4.61 -1.77
C GLY A 27 -0.21 -4.41 -0.39
N ILE A 28 -0.18 -5.46 0.42
CA ILE A 28 -0.76 -5.46 1.78
C ILE A 28 0.31 -5.89 2.78
N GLN A 29 0.35 -5.20 3.92
CA GLN A 29 1.13 -5.60 5.08
C GLN A 29 0.20 -5.86 6.26
N TRP A 30 0.44 -6.94 7.00
CA TRP A 30 -0.32 -7.34 8.17
C TRP A 30 0.46 -6.98 9.43
N LEU A 31 -0.01 -5.96 10.16
CA LEU A 31 0.63 -5.47 11.40
C LEU A 31 -0.25 -5.72 12.62
N ASP A 32 0.35 -5.83 13.80
CA ASP A 32 -0.40 -5.98 15.05
C ASP A 32 -1.44 -4.85 15.23
N GLY A 33 -2.71 -5.23 15.35
CA GLY A 33 -3.80 -4.27 15.45
C GLY A 33 -3.75 -3.45 16.74
N GLY A 34 -3.23 -4.03 17.82
CA GLY A 34 -3.04 -3.31 19.09
C GLY A 34 -2.02 -2.18 18.95
N ALA A 35 -0.89 -2.45 18.30
CA ALA A 35 0.13 -1.46 18.00
C ALA A 35 -0.43 -0.34 17.10
N MET A 36 -1.27 -0.67 16.12
CA MET A 36 -1.82 0.34 15.21
C MET A 36 -2.92 1.21 15.81
N PHE A 37 -3.73 0.65 16.70
CA PHE A 37 -4.82 1.35 17.35
C PHE A 37 -4.48 1.89 18.75
N GLY A 38 -3.27 1.60 19.25
CA GLY A 38 -2.74 2.11 20.50
C GLY A 38 -3.65 1.82 21.69
N VAL A 39 -4.12 2.88 22.35
CA VAL A 39 -4.97 2.78 23.56
C VAL A 39 -6.41 2.34 23.26
N VAL A 40 -6.83 2.25 22.00
CA VAL A 40 -8.20 1.90 21.64
C VAL A 40 -8.43 0.39 21.88
N PRO A 41 -9.43 -0.01 22.68
CA PRO A 41 -9.68 -1.41 22.98
C PRO A 41 -10.02 -2.25 21.74
N LYS A 42 -9.48 -3.48 21.67
CA LYS A 42 -9.76 -4.46 20.60
C LYS A 42 -11.24 -4.63 20.26
N PRO A 43 -12.17 -4.74 21.22
CA PRO A 43 -13.59 -4.85 20.91
C PRO A 43 -14.19 -3.71 20.09
N LEU A 44 -13.58 -2.53 20.07
CA LEU A 44 -14.02 -1.39 19.28
C LEU A 44 -13.45 -1.41 17.87
N TRP A 45 -12.12 -1.52 17.73
CA TRP A 45 -11.50 -1.44 16.41
C TRP A 45 -11.73 -2.72 15.57
N GLN A 46 -11.82 -3.90 16.20
CA GLN A 46 -12.01 -5.16 15.46
C GLN A 46 -13.36 -5.26 14.74
N ARG A 47 -14.34 -4.43 15.13
CA ARG A 47 -15.64 -4.32 14.44
C ARG A 47 -15.51 -3.65 13.08
N ARG A 48 -14.47 -2.83 12.89
CA ARG A 48 -14.21 -2.09 11.65
C ARG A 48 -13.17 -2.79 10.80
N ILE A 49 -12.10 -3.27 11.42
CA ILE A 49 -11.00 -3.96 10.75
C ILE A 49 -10.73 -5.27 11.51
N PRO A 50 -11.28 -6.41 11.05
CA PRO A 50 -11.06 -7.71 11.68
C PRO A 50 -9.56 -8.05 11.68
N SER A 51 -9.09 -8.59 12.81
CA SER A 51 -7.73 -9.15 12.89
C SER A 51 -7.71 -10.63 12.53
N ASP A 52 -6.56 -11.14 12.11
CA ASP A 52 -6.30 -12.57 12.01
C ASP A 52 -6.04 -13.21 13.40
N ASP A 53 -5.74 -14.51 13.41
CA ASP A 53 -5.43 -15.29 14.62
C ASP A 53 -4.16 -14.83 15.35
N GLN A 54 -3.28 -14.08 14.66
CA GLN A 54 -2.07 -13.48 15.22
C GLN A 54 -2.30 -12.03 15.67
N ASN A 55 -3.56 -11.58 15.76
CA ASN A 55 -3.95 -10.21 16.11
C ASN A 55 -3.51 -9.14 15.08
N ARG A 56 -3.17 -9.54 13.85
CA ARG A 56 -2.75 -8.61 12.80
C ARG A 56 -3.92 -8.10 11.97
N ILE A 57 -3.86 -6.86 11.52
CA ILE A 57 -4.82 -6.23 10.62
C ILE A 57 -4.17 -5.95 9.26
N PRO A 58 -4.92 -6.05 8.15
CA PRO A 58 -4.39 -5.73 6.83
C PRO A 58 -4.29 -4.21 6.65
N LEU A 59 -3.12 -3.76 6.22
CA LEU A 59 -2.83 -2.38 5.83
C LEU A 59 -2.43 -2.35 4.36
N ALA A 60 -3.21 -1.64 3.55
CA ALA A 60 -2.88 -1.46 2.15
C ALA A 60 -1.75 -0.46 1.98
N LEU A 61 -0.74 -0.85 1.19
CA LEU A 61 0.39 -0.03 0.79
C LEU A 61 -0.02 0.70 -0.49
N ARG A 62 -0.48 1.95 -0.36
CA ARG A 62 -0.89 2.76 -1.52
C ARG A 62 0.09 3.88 -1.79
N CYS A 63 0.66 3.86 -3.00
CA CYS A 63 1.41 4.99 -3.52
C CYS A 63 0.46 5.94 -4.26
N LEU A 64 0.84 7.22 -4.33
CA LEU A 64 0.15 8.20 -5.17
C LEU A 64 1.08 8.70 -6.26
N VAL A 65 0.60 8.69 -7.50
CA VAL A 65 1.19 9.50 -8.58
C VAL A 65 0.31 10.72 -8.77
N ILE A 66 0.90 11.89 -8.63
CA ILE A 66 0.22 13.18 -8.71
C ILE A 66 0.73 13.89 -9.97
N GLU A 67 -0.15 14.06 -10.94
CA GLU A 67 0.09 14.84 -12.14
C GLU A 67 -0.42 16.26 -11.94
N SER A 68 0.50 17.23 -11.93
CA SER A 68 0.17 18.66 -12.01
C SER A 68 0.61 19.23 -13.37
N PRO A 69 0.28 20.49 -13.70
CA PRO A 69 0.75 21.11 -14.94
C PRO A 69 2.28 21.17 -15.09
N ASP A 70 3.01 21.33 -13.98
CA ASP A 70 4.45 21.65 -13.99
C ASP A 70 5.32 20.48 -13.51
N GLU A 71 4.74 19.54 -12.76
CA GLU A 71 5.48 18.47 -12.10
C GLU A 71 4.68 17.16 -12.00
N LEU A 72 5.44 16.06 -11.94
CA LEU A 72 4.96 14.71 -11.64
C LEU A 72 5.57 14.28 -10.31
N VAL A 73 4.73 14.06 -9.30
CA VAL A 73 5.17 13.71 -7.94
C VAL A 73 4.76 12.28 -7.60
N LEU A 74 5.70 11.51 -7.07
CA LEU A 74 5.44 10.21 -6.47
C LEU A 74 5.43 10.34 -4.95
N VAL A 75 4.35 9.91 -4.31
CA VAL A 75 4.24 9.79 -2.85
C VAL A 75 4.36 8.31 -2.48
N ASP A 76 5.36 8.01 -1.65
CA ASP A 76 5.80 6.67 -1.24
C ASP A 76 6.24 5.75 -2.41
N THR A 77 6.98 4.69 -2.08
CA THR A 77 7.53 3.73 -3.05
C THR A 77 7.14 2.28 -2.75
N GLY A 78 6.13 2.07 -1.92
CA GLY A 78 5.73 0.75 -1.45
C GLY A 78 6.83 0.08 -0.62
N ILE A 79 6.73 -1.24 -0.47
CA ILE A 79 7.67 -2.04 0.34
C ILE A 79 8.91 -2.51 -0.44
N GLY A 80 8.91 -2.35 -1.77
CA GLY A 80 10.00 -2.84 -2.61
C GLY A 80 10.09 -4.37 -2.58
N ASN A 81 11.30 -4.92 -2.60
CA ASN A 81 11.56 -6.37 -2.68
C ASN A 81 12.81 -6.81 -1.89
N LYS A 82 13.18 -6.03 -0.86
CA LYS A 82 14.44 -6.22 -0.10
C LYS A 82 14.23 -6.93 1.25
N GLU A 83 13.00 -7.30 1.56
CA GLU A 83 12.62 -7.94 2.82
C GLU A 83 13.01 -9.42 2.86
N SER A 84 13.27 -9.94 4.07
CA SER A 84 13.64 -11.35 4.26
C SER A 84 12.41 -12.25 4.37
N GLU A 85 12.57 -13.57 4.22
CA GLU A 85 11.48 -14.52 4.43
C GLU A 85 10.87 -14.42 5.83
N GLU A 86 11.69 -14.15 6.85
CA GLU A 86 11.23 -13.94 8.23
C GLU A 86 10.35 -12.70 8.33
N PHE A 87 10.72 -11.61 7.64
CA PHE A 87 9.90 -10.40 7.57
C PHE A 87 8.55 -10.70 6.92
N HIS A 88 8.54 -11.43 5.79
CA HIS A 88 7.31 -11.84 5.11
C HIS A 88 6.42 -12.72 5.99
N LYS A 89 6.99 -13.66 6.76
CA LYS A 89 6.24 -14.51 7.71
C LYS A 89 5.64 -13.69 8.84
N LEU A 90 6.42 -12.78 9.42
CA LEU A 90 5.99 -11.95 10.55
C LEU A 90 4.87 -10.98 10.13
N TYR A 91 5.03 -10.30 8.99
CA TYR A 91 4.14 -9.24 8.55
C TYR A 91 3.20 -9.63 7.41
N GLY A 92 3.13 -10.91 7.05
CA GLY A 92 2.21 -11.43 6.04
C GLY A 92 2.24 -10.67 4.72
N VAL A 93 3.41 -10.20 4.29
CA VAL A 93 3.52 -9.26 3.16
C VAL A 93 2.96 -9.89 1.88
N GLU A 94 1.95 -9.25 1.31
CA GLU A 94 1.37 -9.59 0.01
C GLU A 94 1.88 -8.56 -1.01
N ASN A 95 2.92 -8.91 -1.74
CA ASN A 95 3.56 -8.03 -2.70
C ASN A 95 3.25 -8.46 -4.15
N PRO A 96 2.39 -7.72 -4.89
CA PRO A 96 2.02 -8.09 -6.26
C PRO A 96 3.20 -8.00 -7.24
N TRP A 97 4.32 -7.40 -6.83
CA TRP A 97 5.50 -7.17 -7.66
C TRP A 97 6.61 -8.20 -7.44
N GLU A 98 6.48 -9.08 -6.44
CA GLU A 98 7.50 -10.07 -6.07
C GLU A 98 7.72 -11.16 -7.15
N SER A 99 6.68 -11.48 -7.93
CA SER A 99 6.77 -12.44 -9.04
C SER A 99 7.32 -11.86 -10.34
N ASN A 100 7.44 -10.53 -10.44
CA ASN A 100 8.01 -9.89 -11.63
C ASN A 100 9.51 -9.75 -11.46
N SER A 101 10.26 -10.34 -12.39
CA SER A 101 11.73 -10.39 -12.47
C SER A 101 12.45 -9.04 -12.62
N PHE A 102 11.79 -7.92 -12.30
CA PHE A 102 12.40 -6.59 -12.21
C PHE A 102 13.24 -6.47 -10.91
N ARG A 103 14.32 -7.24 -10.85
CA ARG A 103 15.45 -7.03 -9.93
C ARG A 103 16.36 -5.99 -10.56
N GLY A 104 15.99 -4.71 -10.47
CA GLY A 104 16.70 -3.67 -11.20
C GLY A 104 16.56 -2.27 -10.60
N TRP A 105 16.75 -2.15 -9.27
CA TRP A 105 17.22 -0.93 -8.59
C TRP A 105 18.07 -1.31 -7.37
#